data_AF-A0A7W0NQ99-F1
#
_entry.id   AF-A0A7W0NQ99-F1
#
_cell.length_a   1.000
_cell.length_b   1.000
_cell.length_c   1.000
_cell.angle_alpha   90.00
_cell.angle_beta   90.00
_cell.angle_gamma   90.00
#
_symmetry.space_group_name_H-M   'P 1'
#
loop_
_entity.id
_entity.type
_entity.pdbx_description
1 polymer ?
#
loop_
_entity_poly.entity_id
_entity_poly.type
_entity_poly.pdbx_seq_one_letter_code
_entity_poly.pdbx_strand_id
1 'polypeptide(L)'
;MIRVKQASAFSLVEVVLALGVAGFCLLAVVGMLPTAIKVQQTSVQQTAANAISTGIIADLRAAYRKPGNSSSAQFGIELKKLPPGQAAKYTPAALYFSLDGTQQNGAGGAVFKATITYYRTAAASSATSTFANIVVSWPAAQPDLTKAAGYTETLAVIDRPIP
;
A
#
# COMPACT_ATOMS: atom_id res chain seq x y z
N MET A 1 67.96 24.48 4.25
CA MET A 1 67.93 23.10 4.77
C MET A 1 66.48 22.65 4.87
N ILE A 2 65.99 21.80 3.95
CA ILE A 2 64.62 21.28 3.97
C ILE A 2 64.68 19.87 4.57
N ARG A 3 64.11 19.68 5.76
CA ARG A 3 63.97 18.34 6.36
C ARG A 3 62.72 17.69 5.78
N VAL A 4 62.90 16.63 5.00
CA VAL A 4 61.81 15.75 4.57
C VAL A 4 61.39 14.93 5.78
N LYS A 5 60.13 15.06 6.23
CA LYS A 5 59.58 14.17 7.27
C LYS A 5 59.49 12.75 6.69
N GLN A 6 60.11 11.78 7.35
CA GLN A 6 59.93 10.36 7.01
C GLN A 6 58.46 9.99 7.25
N ALA A 7 57.77 9.56 6.19
CA ALA A 7 56.44 8.99 6.31
C ALA A 7 56.58 7.60 6.96
N SER A 8 55.90 7.39 8.08
CA SER A 8 55.71 6.06 8.66
C SER A 8 54.87 5.22 7.69
N ALA A 9 55.42 4.09 7.25
CA ALA A 9 54.69 3.09 6.48
C ALA A 9 54.07 2.06 7.44
N PHE A 10 52.89 1.57 7.09
CA PHE A 10 52.22 0.49 7.83
C PHE A 10 53.01 -0.82 7.73
N SER A 11 53.01 -1.59 8.81
CA SER A 11 53.59 -2.94 8.82
C SER A 11 52.78 -3.88 7.93
N LEU A 12 53.44 -4.88 7.34
CA LEU A 12 52.78 -5.91 6.53
C LEU A 12 51.66 -6.63 7.31
N VAL A 13 51.86 -6.87 8.60
CA VAL A 13 50.82 -7.45 9.48
C VAL A 13 49.61 -6.54 9.60
N GLU A 14 49.81 -5.22 9.75
CA GLU A 14 48.70 -4.25 9.84
C GLU A 14 47.91 -4.20 8.54
N VAL A 15 48.59 -4.22 7.38
CA VAL A 15 47.95 -4.20 6.06
C VAL A 15 47.14 -5.48 5.83
N VAL A 16 47.69 -6.66 6.17
CA VAL A 16 46.98 -7.94 6.01
C VAL A 16 45.76 -8.01 6.94
N LEU A 17 45.89 -7.55 8.19
CA LEU A 17 44.77 -7.51 9.13
C LEU A 17 43.69 -6.53 8.64
N ALA A 18 44.08 -5.35 8.16
CA ALA A 18 43.16 -4.37 7.58
C ALA A 18 42.44 -4.93 6.34
N LEU A 19 43.14 -5.64 5.45
CA LEU A 19 42.53 -6.30 4.29
C LEU A 19 41.58 -7.43 4.70
N GLY A 20 41.91 -8.21 5.73
CA GLY A 20 41.03 -9.25 6.26
C GLY A 20 39.72 -8.68 6.83
N VAL A 21 39.81 -7.60 7.62
CA VAL A 21 38.63 -6.91 8.17
C VAL A 21 37.82 -6.25 7.06
N ALA A 22 38.47 -5.54 6.13
CA ALA A 22 37.79 -4.91 5.00
C ALA A 22 37.08 -5.95 4.12
N GLY A 23 37.73 -7.08 3.84
CA GLY A 23 37.14 -8.20 3.10
C GLY A 23 35.91 -8.77 3.79
N PHE A 24 35.98 -9.01 5.09
CA PHE A 24 34.84 -9.46 5.89
C PHE A 24 33.66 -8.47 5.84
N CYS A 25 33.92 -7.17 5.98
CA CYS A 25 32.90 -6.14 5.89
C CYS A 25 32.25 -6.08 4.49
N LEU A 26 33.05 -6.19 3.42
CA LEU A 26 32.51 -6.19 2.05
C LEU A 26 31.58 -7.38 1.80
N LEU A 27 31.93 -8.57 2.30
CA LEU A 27 31.05 -9.74 2.23
C LEU A 27 29.73 -9.51 2.95
N ALA A 28 29.75 -8.88 4.12
CA ALA A 28 28.54 -8.54 4.86
C ALA A 28 27.63 -7.57 4.07
N VAL A 29 28.21 -6.52 3.47
CA VAL A 29 27.45 -5.54 2.67
C VAL A 29 26.84 -6.19 1.43
N VAL A 30 27.63 -6.95 0.67
CA VAL A 30 27.15 -7.64 -0.54
C VAL A 30 26.08 -8.69 -0.17
N GLY A 31 26.24 -9.38 0.95
CA GLY A 31 25.25 -10.33 1.46
C GLY A 31 23.90 -9.70 1.81
N MET A 32 23.87 -8.41 2.17
CA MET A 32 22.64 -7.65 2.45
C MET A 32 22.01 -7.00 1.21
N LEU A 33 22.67 -7.03 0.04
CA LEU A 33 22.11 -6.41 -1.17
C LEU A 33 20.73 -6.99 -1.58
N PRO A 34 20.51 -8.33 -1.57
CA PRO A 34 19.22 -8.89 -1.95
C PRO A 34 18.09 -8.50 -0.99
N THR A 35 18.38 -8.33 0.31
CA THR A 35 17.39 -7.92 1.29
C THR A 35 17.03 -6.45 1.10
N ALA A 36 18.02 -5.59 0.85
CA ALA A 36 17.80 -4.17 0.55
C ALA A 36 16.87 -3.98 -0.66
N ILE A 37 17.09 -4.74 -1.75
CA ILE A 37 16.24 -4.67 -2.95
C ILE A 37 14.80 -5.08 -2.65
N LYS A 38 14.59 -6.17 -1.90
CA LYS A 38 13.24 -6.64 -1.54
C LYS A 38 12.51 -5.63 -0.66
N VAL A 39 13.20 -5.02 0.30
CA VAL A 39 12.65 -3.97 1.17
C VAL A 39 12.25 -2.75 0.34
N GLN A 40 13.09 -2.35 -0.62
CA GLN A 40 12.79 -1.23 -1.51
C GLN A 40 11.56 -1.51 -2.38
N GLN A 41 11.47 -2.69 -3.00
CA GLN A 41 10.31 -3.09 -3.82
C GLN A 41 9.02 -3.09 -3.00
N THR A 42 9.07 -3.64 -1.79
CA THR A 42 7.92 -3.66 -0.87
C THR A 42 7.50 -2.24 -0.49
N SER A 43 8.46 -1.35 -0.21
CA SER A 43 8.18 0.04 0.15
C SER A 43 7.53 0.82 -1.00
N VAL A 44 7.99 0.59 -2.24
CA VAL A 44 7.39 1.18 -3.44
C VAL A 44 5.95 0.69 -3.62
N GLN A 45 5.72 -0.63 -3.50
CA GLN A 45 4.39 -1.22 -3.65
C GLN A 45 3.41 -0.71 -2.57
N GLN A 46 3.87 -0.64 -1.32
CA GLN A 46 3.11 -0.09 -0.20
C GLN A 46 2.72 1.38 -0.45
N THR A 47 3.66 2.19 -0.94
CA THR A 47 3.42 3.61 -1.23
C THR A 47 2.37 3.77 -2.34
N ALA A 48 2.49 2.99 -3.41
CA ALA A 48 1.52 2.98 -4.51
C ALA A 48 0.13 2.51 -4.04
N ALA A 49 0.06 1.46 -3.22
CA ALA A 49 -1.20 0.95 -2.65
C ALA A 49 -1.89 1.99 -1.74
N ASN A 50 -1.12 2.73 -0.95
CA ASN A 50 -1.64 3.84 -0.13
C ASN A 50 -2.17 4.99 -0.99
N ALA A 51 -1.49 5.33 -2.09
CA ALA A 51 -1.95 6.34 -3.04
C ALA A 51 -3.29 5.93 -3.69
N ILE A 52 -3.40 4.67 -4.12
CA ILE A 52 -4.64 4.09 -4.66
C ILE A 52 -5.77 4.17 -3.62
N SER A 53 -5.50 3.74 -2.38
CA SER A 53 -6.50 3.80 -1.29
C SER A 53 -7.00 5.22 -1.04
N THR A 54 -6.08 6.20 -1.02
CA THR A 54 -6.42 7.62 -0.85
C THR A 54 -7.27 8.14 -2.00
N GLY A 55 -6.93 7.78 -3.24
CA GLY A 55 -7.72 8.12 -4.42
C GLY A 55 -9.14 7.54 -4.38
N ILE A 56 -9.27 6.26 -4.01
CA ILE A 56 -10.57 5.60 -3.82
C ILE A 56 -11.40 6.33 -2.75
N ILE A 57 -10.80 6.68 -1.61
CA ILE A 57 -11.51 7.40 -0.55
C ILE A 57 -12.00 8.77 -1.05
N ALA A 58 -11.15 9.50 -1.77
CA ALA A 58 -11.52 10.81 -2.30
C ALA A 58 -12.69 10.70 -3.29
N ASP A 59 -12.63 9.75 -4.23
CA ASP A 59 -13.70 9.50 -5.21
C ASP A 59 -15.00 9.07 -4.52
N LEU A 60 -14.93 8.16 -3.54
CA LEU A 60 -16.10 7.74 -2.78
C LEU A 60 -16.73 8.90 -2.00
N ARG A 61 -15.93 9.72 -1.31
CA ARG A 61 -16.45 10.88 -0.56
C ARG A 61 -17.09 11.91 -1.50
N ALA A 62 -16.51 12.12 -2.68
CA ALA A 62 -17.10 13.00 -3.70
C ALA A 62 -18.42 12.43 -4.23
N ALA A 63 -18.46 11.12 -4.49
CA ALA A 63 -19.62 10.43 -5.02
C ALA A 63 -20.82 10.43 -4.06
N TYR A 64 -20.59 10.25 -2.75
CA TYR A 64 -21.65 10.31 -1.73
C TYR A 64 -22.15 11.73 -1.43
N ARG A 65 -21.36 12.78 -1.75
CA ARG A 65 -21.79 14.18 -1.57
C ARG A 65 -22.92 14.57 -2.52
N LYS A 66 -23.00 13.95 -3.71
CA LYS A 66 -24.03 14.25 -4.71
C LYS A 66 -25.20 13.27 -4.58
N PRO A 67 -26.42 13.73 -4.25
CA PRO A 67 -27.57 12.86 -4.18
C PRO A 67 -27.93 12.31 -5.58
N GLY A 68 -28.20 11.00 -5.66
CA GLY A 68 -28.67 10.33 -6.88
C GLY A 68 -27.60 9.61 -7.70
N ASN A 69 -26.33 9.65 -7.31
CA ASN A 69 -25.30 8.83 -7.96
C ASN A 69 -25.45 7.35 -7.57
N SER A 70 -25.33 6.47 -8.57
CA SER A 70 -25.27 5.01 -8.38
C SER A 70 -23.84 4.47 -8.37
N SER A 71 -22.88 5.22 -8.93
CA SER A 71 -21.46 4.86 -9.01
C SER A 71 -20.56 6.08 -8.84
N SER A 72 -19.31 5.85 -8.48
CA SER A 72 -18.27 6.87 -8.41
C SER A 72 -17.82 7.31 -9.80
N ALA A 73 -17.35 8.56 -9.94
CA ALA A 73 -17.10 9.14 -11.26
C ALA A 73 -15.73 8.73 -11.82
N GLN A 74 -14.73 8.54 -10.95
CA GLN A 74 -13.37 8.25 -11.38
C GLN A 74 -13.13 6.75 -11.58
N PHE A 75 -13.59 5.92 -10.63
CA PHE A 75 -13.31 4.48 -10.66
C PHE A 75 -14.53 3.60 -10.95
N GLY A 76 -15.71 4.21 -11.17
CA GLY A 76 -16.94 3.48 -11.46
C GLY A 76 -17.42 2.60 -10.29
N ILE A 77 -17.02 2.90 -9.07
CA ILE A 77 -17.33 2.08 -7.89
C ILE A 77 -18.81 2.23 -7.57
N GLU A 78 -19.52 1.11 -7.53
CA GLU A 78 -20.93 1.11 -7.17
C GLU A 78 -21.15 1.62 -5.73
N LEU A 79 -22.06 2.57 -5.61
CA LEU A 79 -22.48 3.17 -4.34
C LEU A 79 -23.72 2.44 -3.86
N LYS A 80 -23.73 2.01 -2.60
CA LYS A 80 -24.89 1.35 -2.00
C LYS A 80 -25.27 2.07 -0.71
N LYS A 81 -26.46 2.67 -0.70
CA LYS A 81 -27.10 3.10 0.55
C LYS A 81 -27.59 1.86 1.29
N LEU A 82 -27.05 1.63 2.49
CA LEU A 82 -27.46 0.53 3.35
C LEU A 82 -28.71 0.95 4.14
N PRO A 83 -29.79 0.14 4.17
CA PRO A 83 -31.05 0.51 4.83
C PRO A 83 -30.86 0.81 6.34
N PRO A 84 -31.71 1.67 6.93
CA PRO A 84 -31.65 2.00 8.35
C PRO A 84 -32.11 0.85 9.24
N GLY A 85 -31.53 0.75 10.45
CA GLY A 85 -32.01 -0.12 11.52
C GLY A 85 -31.48 -1.56 11.52
N GLN A 86 -30.64 -1.97 10.55
CA GLN A 86 -30.03 -3.30 10.53
C GLN A 86 -28.54 -3.24 10.17
N ALA A 87 -27.77 -4.20 10.66
CA ALA A 87 -26.41 -4.42 10.21
C ALA A 87 -26.45 -4.91 8.76
N ALA A 88 -25.66 -4.29 7.89
CA ALA A 88 -25.62 -4.64 6.47
C ALA A 88 -24.19 -4.53 5.95
N LYS A 89 -23.86 -5.40 5.00
CA LYS A 89 -22.56 -5.48 4.34
C LYS A 89 -22.77 -5.53 2.82
N TYR A 90 -21.98 -4.78 2.07
CA TYR A 90 -21.99 -4.80 0.61
C TYR A 90 -20.56 -4.72 0.08
N THR A 91 -20.19 -5.60 -0.83
CA THR A 91 -18.86 -5.63 -1.46
C THR A 91 -19.05 -5.55 -2.97
N PRO A 92 -18.79 -4.39 -3.61
CA PRO A 92 -18.77 -4.27 -5.06
C PRO A 92 -17.68 -5.13 -5.71
N ALA A 93 -17.69 -5.19 -7.05
CA ALA A 93 -16.64 -5.83 -7.82
C ALA A 93 -15.25 -5.25 -7.48
N ALA A 94 -14.25 -6.14 -7.42
CA ALA A 94 -12.87 -5.73 -7.16
C ALA A 94 -12.32 -4.89 -8.32
N LEU A 95 -11.56 -3.86 -7.98
CA LEU A 95 -10.84 -3.03 -8.93
C LEU A 95 -9.41 -3.52 -9.10
N TYR A 96 -8.85 -3.31 -10.27
CA TYR A 96 -7.50 -3.71 -10.62
C TYR A 96 -6.69 -2.49 -11.04
N PHE A 97 -5.45 -2.39 -10.60
CA PHE A 97 -4.59 -1.25 -10.88
C PHE A 97 -3.19 -1.68 -11.33
N SER A 98 -2.59 -0.90 -12.23
CA SER A 98 -1.17 -0.98 -12.58
C SER A 98 -0.29 -0.41 -11.46
N LEU A 99 1.04 -0.59 -11.58
CA LEU A 99 2.01 0.02 -10.68
C LEU A 99 1.88 1.56 -10.61
N ASP A 100 1.53 2.17 -11.74
CA ASP A 100 1.37 3.63 -11.88
C ASP A 100 0.04 4.16 -11.32
N GLY A 101 -0.80 3.29 -10.72
CA GLY A 101 -2.09 3.67 -10.16
C GLY A 101 -3.23 3.81 -11.19
N THR A 102 -2.99 3.46 -12.45
CA THR A 102 -4.03 3.45 -13.50
C THR A 102 -4.94 2.23 -13.33
N GLN A 103 -6.25 2.40 -13.40
CA GLN A 103 -7.21 1.30 -13.36
C GLN A 103 -7.10 0.43 -14.64
N GLN A 104 -7.20 -0.89 -14.46
CA GLN A 104 -7.12 -1.89 -15.51
C GLN A 104 -8.40 -2.73 -15.56
N ASN A 105 -8.74 -3.24 -16.74
CA ASN A 105 -9.88 -4.12 -16.93
C ASN A 105 -9.48 -5.57 -16.63
N GLY A 106 -9.42 -5.90 -15.33
CA GLY A 106 -9.15 -7.24 -14.84
C GLY A 106 -7.71 -7.47 -14.38
N ALA A 107 -7.40 -8.71 -14.01
CA ALA A 107 -6.12 -9.08 -13.41
C ALA A 107 -4.95 -9.18 -14.41
N GLY A 108 -5.24 -9.24 -15.72
CA GLY A 108 -4.23 -9.37 -16.77
C GLY A 108 -3.40 -8.09 -16.92
N GLY A 109 -2.23 -8.05 -16.27
CA GLY A 109 -1.34 -6.88 -16.26
C GLY A 109 -1.52 -5.94 -15.06
N ALA A 110 -2.47 -6.24 -14.16
CA ALA A 110 -2.62 -5.49 -12.93
C ALA A 110 -1.62 -5.95 -11.86
N VAL A 111 -1.05 -4.99 -11.12
CA VAL A 111 -0.15 -5.25 -10.00
C VAL A 111 -0.92 -5.26 -8.69
N PHE A 112 -1.92 -4.39 -8.56
CA PHE A 112 -2.75 -4.27 -7.37
C PHE A 112 -4.20 -4.67 -7.62
N LYS A 113 -4.81 -5.24 -6.59
CA LYS A 113 -6.25 -5.50 -6.50
C LYS A 113 -6.81 -4.72 -5.32
N ALA A 114 -7.82 -3.88 -5.55
CA ALA A 114 -8.54 -3.18 -4.50
C ALA A 114 -9.92 -3.80 -4.29
N THR A 115 -10.24 -4.15 -3.05
CA THR A 115 -11.53 -4.66 -2.63
C THR A 115 -12.14 -3.67 -1.65
N ILE A 116 -13.34 -3.20 -1.96
CA ILE A 116 -14.06 -2.23 -1.14
C ILE A 116 -15.22 -2.98 -0.49
N THR A 117 -15.39 -2.84 0.81
CA THR A 117 -16.47 -3.47 1.56
C THR A 117 -17.14 -2.41 2.40
N TYR A 118 -18.37 -2.09 2.06
CA TYR A 118 -19.23 -1.22 2.86
C TYR A 118 -19.83 -2.02 4.00
N TYR A 119 -19.85 -1.43 5.19
CA TYR A 119 -20.54 -2.02 6.33
C TYR A 119 -21.19 -0.96 7.20
N ARG A 120 -22.26 -1.37 7.85
CA ARG A 120 -23.01 -0.58 8.83
C ARG A 120 -23.20 -1.41 10.10
N THR A 121 -23.00 -0.79 11.26
CA THR A 121 -23.30 -1.40 12.55
C THR A 121 -24.77 -1.15 12.92
N ALA A 122 -25.41 -2.11 13.58
CA ALA A 122 -26.78 -1.94 14.06
C ALA A 122 -26.78 -0.97 15.26
N ALA A 123 -27.04 0.32 15.01
CA ALA A 123 -27.21 1.32 16.07
C ALA A 123 -28.53 2.07 15.89
N ALA A 124 -29.16 2.39 17.03
CA ALA A 124 -30.53 2.88 17.17
C ALA A 124 -30.87 4.03 16.20
N SER A 125 -31.87 3.76 15.36
CA SER A 125 -32.81 4.60 14.58
C SER A 125 -32.43 5.98 14.01
N SER A 126 -31.33 6.63 14.40
CA SER A 126 -31.10 8.06 14.12
C SER A 126 -29.65 8.43 13.75
N ALA A 127 -28.64 7.58 13.98
CA ALA A 127 -27.26 7.86 13.54
C ALA A 127 -26.79 6.86 12.45
N THR A 128 -26.80 7.32 11.20
CA THR A 128 -26.60 6.54 9.97
C THR A 128 -25.23 6.77 9.34
N SER A 129 -24.13 6.41 10.00
CA SER A 129 -22.81 6.48 9.36
C SER A 129 -22.51 5.20 8.56
N THR A 130 -22.15 5.35 7.28
CA THR A 130 -21.72 4.23 6.43
C THR A 130 -20.19 4.18 6.40
N PHE A 131 -19.61 3.03 6.76
CA PHE A 131 -18.18 2.79 6.74
C PHE A 131 -17.80 2.00 5.48
N ALA A 132 -16.62 2.26 4.94
CA ALA A 132 -15.97 1.39 3.97
C ALA A 132 -14.63 0.91 4.49
N ASN A 133 -14.44 -0.40 4.38
CA ASN A 133 -13.14 -1.04 4.43
C ASN A 133 -12.58 -1.14 3.01
N ILE A 134 -11.41 -0.57 2.78
CA ILE A 134 -10.70 -0.60 1.52
C ILE A 134 -9.43 -1.42 1.74
N VAL A 135 -9.34 -2.56 1.07
CA VAL A 135 -8.17 -3.45 1.11
C VAL A 135 -7.51 -3.43 -0.26
N VAL A 136 -6.26 -3.00 -0.33
CA VAL A 136 -5.46 -3.05 -1.56
C VAL A 136 -4.34 -4.07 -1.38
N SER A 137 -4.33 -5.12 -2.20
CA SER A 137 -3.37 -6.24 -2.12
C SER A 137 -2.57 -6.41 -3.40
N TRP A 138 -1.36 -6.96 -3.28
CA TRP A 138 -0.52 -7.37 -4.41
C TRP A 138 0.16 -8.71 -4.13
N PRO A 139 0.45 -9.50 -5.17
CA PRO A 139 0.11 -9.28 -6.58
C PRO A 139 -1.41 -9.41 -6.86
N ALA A 140 -1.93 -8.69 -7.86
CA ALA A 140 -3.37 -8.65 -8.16
C ALA A 140 -3.97 -10.01 -8.53
N ALA A 141 -3.17 -10.90 -9.11
CA ALA A 141 -3.56 -12.26 -9.46
C ALA A 141 -3.85 -13.14 -8.24
N GLN A 142 -3.41 -12.74 -7.04
CA GLN A 142 -3.64 -13.50 -5.82
C GLN A 142 -4.96 -13.06 -5.16
N PRO A 143 -6.02 -13.90 -5.15
CA PRO A 143 -7.28 -13.55 -4.51
C PRO A 143 -7.25 -13.70 -2.98
N ASP A 144 -6.36 -14.52 -2.44
CA ASP A 144 -6.24 -14.85 -1.02
C ASP A 144 -5.21 -13.95 -0.33
N LEU A 145 -5.67 -13.13 0.62
CA LEU A 145 -4.84 -12.20 1.39
C LEU A 145 -3.76 -12.90 2.22
N THR A 146 -3.98 -14.15 2.64
CA THR A 146 -2.98 -14.91 3.42
C THR A 146 -1.78 -15.35 2.60
N LYS A 147 -1.93 -15.32 1.26
CA LYS A 147 -0.91 -15.71 0.29
C LYS A 147 -0.46 -14.53 -0.57
N ALA A 148 -0.92 -13.32 -0.27
CA ALA A 148 -0.49 -12.10 -0.92
C ALA A 148 0.93 -11.74 -0.49
N ALA A 149 1.68 -11.07 -1.37
CA ALA A 149 3.01 -10.55 -1.01
C ALA A 149 2.90 -9.39 -0.01
N GLY A 150 1.83 -8.62 -0.10
CA GLY A 150 1.49 -7.57 0.85
C GLY A 150 0.07 -7.06 0.63
N TYR A 151 -0.46 -6.39 1.65
CA TYR A 151 -1.72 -5.68 1.57
C TYR A 151 -1.73 -4.46 2.47
N THR A 152 -2.58 -3.51 2.13
CA THR A 152 -2.91 -2.34 2.95
C THR A 152 -4.40 -2.36 3.21
N GLU A 153 -4.79 -1.98 4.43
CA GLU A 153 -6.17 -1.87 4.85
C GLU A 153 -6.43 -0.46 5.35
N THR A 154 -7.48 0.18 4.85
CA THR A 154 -7.91 1.49 5.32
C THR A 154 -9.40 1.48 5.59
N LEU A 155 -9.77 1.90 6.81
CA LEU A 155 -11.17 2.09 7.20
C LEU A 155 -11.51 3.57 7.09
N ALA A 156 -12.57 3.89 6.34
CA ALA A 156 -13.03 5.26 6.14
C ALA A 156 -14.53 5.40 6.39
N VAL A 157 -14.93 6.52 7.00
CA VAL A 157 -16.34 6.94 7.09
C VAL A 157 -16.67 7.72 5.82
N ILE A 158 -17.62 7.22 5.03
CA ILE A 158 -17.96 7.84 3.74
C ILE A 158 -19.21 8.71 3.86
N ASP A 159 -20.19 8.27 4.64
CA ASP A 159 -21.42 9.00 4.85
C ASP A 159 -21.55 9.41 6.32
N ARG A 160 -21.87 10.69 6.54
CA ARG A 160 -22.29 11.22 7.84
C ARG A 160 -23.68 11.81 7.66
N PRO A 161 -24.70 11.37 8.42
CA PRO A 161 -25.98 12.05 8.38
C PRO A 161 -25.75 13.49 8.84
N ILE A 162 -26.17 14.44 8.00
CA ILE A 162 -26.18 15.85 8.38
C ILE A 162 -27.38 16.02 9.34
N PRO A 163 -27.20 16.63 10.52
CA PRO A 163 -28.31 16.93 11.42
C PRO A 163 -29.30 17.92 10.80
#